data_AF-A0A2N7RRL4-F1
#
_entry.id   AF-A0A2N7RRL4-F1
#
_cell.length_a   1.000
_cell.length_b   1.000
_cell.length_c   1.000
_cell.angle_alpha   90.00
_cell.angle_beta   90.00
_cell.angle_gamma   90.00
#
_symmetry.space_group_name_H-M   'P 1'
#
loop_
_entity.id
_entity.type
_entity.pdbx_description
1 polymer ?
#
loop_
_entity_poly.entity_id
_entity_poly.type
_entity_poly.pdbx_seq_one_letter_code
_entity_poly.pdbx_strand_id
1 'polypeptide(L)' 'MKKTVLAMGALALTLSFGAQAQISDGVVKVGILTDMSGPYSAMGGRGSVVASQMASRIV' A
#
# COMPACT_ATOMS: atom_id res chain seq x y z
N MET A 1 39.69 -19.27 0.20
CA MET A 1 38.42 -19.75 -0.42
C MET A 1 37.27 -19.85 0.57
N LYS A 2 37.42 -20.46 1.75
CA LYS A 2 36.34 -20.53 2.77
C LYS A 2 35.84 -19.16 3.28
N LYS A 3 36.76 -18.20 3.46
CA LYS A 3 36.44 -16.82 3.90
C LYS A 3 35.63 -16.03 2.87
N THR A 4 35.87 -16.28 1.58
CA THR A 4 35.16 -15.60 0.48
C THR A 4 33.72 -16.09 0.33
N VAL A 5 33.49 -17.40 0.52
CA VAL A 5 32.14 -17.99 0.52
C VAL A 5 31.31 -17.46 1.69
N LEU A 6 31.92 -17.31 2.87
CA LEU A 6 31.25 -16.76 4.05
C LEU A 6 30.83 -15.28 3.84
N ALA A 7 31.69 -14.49 3.19
CA ALA A 7 31.41 -13.08 2.89
C ALA A 7 30.27 -12.90 1.86
N MET A 8 30.19 -13.77 0.85
CA MET A 8 29.08 -13.76 -0.12
C MET A 8 27.74 -14.13 0.52
N GLY A 9 27.73 -15.09 1.46
CA GLY A 9 26.51 -15.46 2.19
C GLY A 9 25.97 -14.31 3.05
N ALA A 10 26.85 -13.55 3.70
CA ALA A 10 26.45 -12.39 4.50
C ALA A 10 25.84 -11.26 3.64
N LEU A 11 26.39 -11.03 2.45
CA LEU A 11 25.88 -10.00 1.53
C LEU A 11 24.51 -10.39 0.93
N ALA A 12 24.27 -11.68 0.69
CA ALA A 12 22.96 -12.15 0.22
C ALA A 12 21.84 -11.94 1.25
N LEU A 13 22.16 -12.00 2.55
CA LEU A 13 21.18 -11.78 3.62
C LEU A 13 20.76 -10.31 3.75
N THR A 14 21.62 -9.35 3.44
CA THR A 14 21.29 -7.92 3.52
C THR A 14 20.43 -7.45 2.35
N LEU A 15 20.51 -8.12 1.19
CA LEU A 15 19.68 -7.87 0.01
C LEU A 15 18.21 -8.28 0.18
N SER A 16 17.89 -9.05 1.22
CA SER A 16 16.52 -9.53 1.48
C SER A 16 15.65 -8.51 2.23
N PHE A 17 16.23 -7.42 2.75
CA PHE A 17 15.46 -6.34 3.34
C PHE A 17 14.91 -5.43 2.23
N GLY A 18 13.69 -5.72 1.77
CA GLY A 18 12.96 -4.84 0.86
C GLY A 18 12.81 -3.45 1.47
N ALA A 19 13.06 -2.41 0.67
CA ALA A 19 12.91 -1.02 1.09
C ALA A 19 11.52 -0.79 1.69
N GLN A 20 11.45 -0.58 3.00
CA GLN A 20 10.22 -0.23 3.69
C GLN A 20 9.92 1.23 3.37
N ALA A 21 8.90 1.49 2.55
CA ALA A 21 8.43 2.86 2.36
C ALA A 21 7.96 3.40 3.72
N GLN A 22 8.61 4.46 4.20
CA GLN A 22 8.28 5.08 5.47
C GLN A 22 6.92 5.77 5.32
N ILE A 23 5.87 5.18 5.91
CA ILE A 23 4.59 5.87 6.07
C ILE A 23 4.80 6.94 7.14
N SER A 24 4.83 8.22 6.75
CA SER A 24 4.90 9.33 7.70
C SER A 24 3.73 9.22 8.67
N ASP A 25 4.03 9.23 9.97
CA ASP A 25 3.05 9.22 11.07
C ASP A 25 2.16 7.97 11.15
N GLY A 26 2.49 6.91 10.39
CA GLY A 26 1.70 5.66 10.39
C GLY A 26 0.28 5.82 9.83
N VAL A 27 -0.05 6.96 9.20
CA VAL A 27 -1.37 7.24 8.66
C VAL A 27 -1.32 7.33 7.13
N VAL A 28 -2.08 6.47 6.46
CA VAL A 28 -2.27 6.52 5.01
C VAL A 28 -3.58 7.25 4.71
N LYS A 29 -3.49 8.38 3.99
CA LYS A 29 -4.67 9.15 3.56
C LYS A 29 -5.12 8.70 2.18
N VAL A 30 -6.35 8.19 2.08
CA VAL A 30 -6.95 7.74 0.81
C VAL A 30 -8.06 8.71 0.41
N GLY A 31 -7.90 9.38 -0.73
CA GLY A 31 -8.93 10.24 -1.31
C GLY A 31 -9.86 9.46 -2.24
N ILE A 32 -11.17 9.75 -2.17
CA ILE A 32 -12.17 9.19 -3.08
C ILE A 32 -12.68 10.31 -3.97
N LEU A 33 -12.51 10.16 -5.28
CA LEU A 33 -13.09 11.06 -6.28
C LEU A 33 -14.17 10.30 -7.04
N THR A 34 -15.43 10.71 -6.87
CA THR A 34 -16.52 10.06 -7.58
C THR A 34 -17.72 10.98 -7.77
N ASP A 35 -18.58 10.62 -8.72
CA ASP A 35 -19.73 11.41 -9.13
C ASP A 35 -20.90 11.29 -8.13
N MET A 36 -21.19 12.37 -7.40
CA MET A 36 -22.25 12.37 -6.38
C MET A 36 -23.66 12.60 -6.96
N SER A 37 -23.78 13.37 -8.03
CA SER A 37 -25.06 13.90 -8.51
C SER A 37 -25.20 13.97 -10.03
N GLY A 38 -24.13 13.70 -10.77
CA GLY A 38 -24.09 13.67 -12.22
C GLY A 38 -24.65 12.36 -12.79
N PRO A 39 -24.51 12.19 -14.11
CA PRO A 39 -25.15 11.09 -14.84
C PRO A 39 -24.64 9.71 -14.43
N TYR A 40 -23.48 9.61 -13.79
CA TYR A 40 -22.87 8.35 -13.39
C TYR A 40 -22.99 8.06 -11.89
N SER A 41 -23.73 8.90 -11.16
CA SER A 41 -23.96 8.75 -9.72
C SER A 41 -24.61 7.42 -9.32
N ALA A 42 -25.35 6.76 -10.22
CA ALA A 42 -25.88 5.41 -9.97
C ALA A 42 -24.78 4.34 -9.90
N MET A 43 -23.68 4.49 -10.64
CA MET A 43 -22.54 3.57 -10.64
C MET A 43 -21.46 3.97 -9.63
N GLY A 44 -21.24 5.29 -9.47
CA GLY A 44 -20.13 5.83 -8.70
C GLY A 44 -20.50 6.57 -7.42
N GLY A 45 -21.78 6.82 -7.12
CA GLY A 45 -22.17 7.79 -6.10
C GLY A 45 -21.94 7.36 -4.66
N ARG A 46 -22.88 7.73 -3.78
CA ARG A 46 -22.73 7.54 -2.32
C ARG A 46 -22.39 6.10 -1.91
N GLY A 47 -22.91 5.10 -2.63
CA GLY A 47 -22.60 3.70 -2.37
C GLY A 47 -21.11 3.38 -2.48
N SER A 48 -20.42 3.93 -3.48
CA SER A 48 -18.98 3.72 -3.67
C SER A 48 -18.16 4.34 -2.56
N VAL A 49 -18.56 5.50 -2.04
CA VAL A 49 -17.90 6.13 -0.88
C VAL A 49 -17.99 5.23 0.35
N VAL A 50 -19.18 4.68 0.64
CA VAL A 50 -19.39 3.77 1.76
C VAL A 50 -18.58 2.48 1.58
N ALA A 51 -18.58 1.91 0.36
CA ALA A 51 -17.78 0.74 0.04
C ALA A 51 -16.28 0.97 0.27
N SER A 52 -15.74 2.09 -0.19
CA SER A 52 -14.34 2.45 0.03
C SER A 52 -14.01 2.67 1.51
N GLN A 53 -14.94 3.25 2.29
CA GLN A 53 -14.77 3.41 3.74
C GLN A 53 -14.80 2.07 4.49
N MET A 54 -15.53 1.07 3.98
CA MET A 54 -15.50 -0.29 4.52
C MET A 54 -14.20 -0.99 4.15
N ALA A 55 -13.74 -0.87 2.90
CA ALA A 55 -12.50 -1.47 2.43
C ALA A 55 -11.28 -0.93 3.18
N SER A 56 -11.24 0.37 3.49
CA SER A 56 -10.13 0.99 4.23
C SER A 56 -9.99 0.51 5.68
N ARG A 57 -10.98 -0.23 6.22
CA ARG A 57 -10.90 -0.84 7.55
C ARG A 57 -10.33 -2.26 7.53
N ILE A 58 -10.20 -2.87 6.36
CA ILE A 58 -9.75 -4.27 6.22
C ILE A 58 -8.23 -4.36 6.00
N VAL A 59 -7.59 -3.26 5.63
CA VAL A 59 -6.14 -3.15 5.36
C VAL A 59 -5.44 -2.48 6.53
#